data_AF-A0A5C6RYQ2-F1
#
_entry.id   AF-A0A5C6RYQ2-F1
#
_cell.length_a   1.000
_cell.length_b   1.000
_cell.length_c   1.000
_cell.angle_alpha   90.00
_cell.angle_beta   90.00
_cell.angle_gamma   90.00
#
_symmetry.space_group_name_H-M   'P 1'
#
loop_
_entity.id
_entity.type
_entity.pdbx_description
1 polymer ?
#
loop_
_entity_poly.entity_id
_entity_poly.type
_entity_poly.pdbx_seq_one_letter_code
_entity_poly.pdbx_strand_id
1 'polypeptide(L)'
;MIKKDYIQRYLDELSKVLAVVLKLKQNNEPKKADLQIDEFGENFLSLNLNQLIEKYNDSSIEELIKNHNFEITHFKLLEELLYHKYLLNLNNQNLKRITLELMNYLTIIDKDFSFNRITRINQLT
;
A
#
# COMPACT_ATOMS: atom_id res chain seq x y z
N MET A 1 14.49 20.36 -12.63
CA MET A 1 14.48 18.91 -12.89
C MET A 1 14.71 18.19 -11.56
N ILE A 2 13.64 18.02 -10.76
CA ILE A 2 13.70 17.53 -9.36
C ILE A 2 12.67 16.39 -9.10
N LYS A 3 11.56 16.34 -9.86
CA LYS A 3 10.48 15.36 -9.66
C LYS A 3 10.83 13.92 -10.04
N LYS A 4 11.69 13.70 -11.05
CA LYS A 4 11.98 12.35 -11.58
C LYS A 4 12.83 11.52 -10.60
N ASP A 5 13.84 12.15 -10.00
CA ASP A 5 14.72 11.54 -9.00
C ASP A 5 13.95 11.19 -7.72
N TYR A 6 12.94 12.00 -7.37
CA TYR A 6 12.10 11.77 -6.20
C TYR A 6 11.32 10.46 -6.35
N ILE A 7 10.56 10.28 -7.44
CA ILE A 7 9.74 9.08 -7.68
C ILE A 7 10.61 7.81 -7.74
N GLN A 8 11.76 7.88 -8.40
CA GLN A 8 12.67 6.74 -8.50
C GLN A 8 13.19 6.32 -7.11
N ARG A 9 13.51 7.30 -6.26
CA ARG A 9 13.91 7.03 -4.87
C ARG A 9 12.80 6.33 -4.06
N TYR A 10 11.52 6.70 -4.23
CA TYR A 10 10.42 5.99 -3.56
C TYR A 10 10.32 4.53 -4.00
N LEU A 11 10.45 4.26 -5.30
CA LEU A 11 10.39 2.91 -5.84
C LEU A 11 11.58 2.06 -5.34
N ASP A 12 12.77 2.65 -5.29
CA ASP A 12 13.96 1.97 -4.77
C ASP A 12 13.82 1.66 -3.27
N GLU A 13 13.36 2.61 -2.47
CA GLU A 13 13.14 2.39 -1.03
C GLU A 13 12.00 1.39 -0.77
N LEU A 14 10.91 1.47 -1.54
CA LEU A 14 9.82 0.48 -1.45
C LEU A 14 10.35 -0.93 -1.78
N SER A 15 11.14 -1.07 -2.85
CA SER A 15 11.70 -2.37 -3.25
C SER A 15 12.60 -2.97 -2.16
N LYS A 16 13.41 -2.15 -1.50
CA LYS A 16 14.24 -2.57 -0.36
C LYS A 16 13.39 -3.04 0.81
N VAL A 17 12.37 -2.26 1.19
CA VAL A 17 11.48 -2.63 2.30
C VAL A 17 10.72 -3.90 1.98
N LEU A 18 10.18 -4.06 0.78
CA LEU A 18 9.47 -5.28 0.37
C LEU A 18 10.40 -6.50 0.39
N ALA A 19 11.67 -6.37 -0.03
CA ALA A 19 12.64 -7.45 0.08
C ALA A 19 12.90 -7.86 1.55
N VAL A 20 12.99 -6.88 2.46
CA VAL A 20 13.12 -7.13 3.90
C VAL A 20 11.88 -7.81 4.46
N VAL A 21 10.68 -7.32 4.11
CA VAL A 21 9.38 -7.90 4.50
C VAL A 21 9.28 -9.36 4.07
N LEU A 22 9.65 -9.67 2.82
CA LEU A 22 9.65 -11.04 2.30
C LEU A 22 10.62 -11.95 3.06
N LYS A 23 11.83 -11.47 3.35
CA LYS A 23 12.82 -12.21 4.14
C LYS A 23 12.33 -12.47 5.57
N LEU A 24 11.76 -11.47 6.23
CA LEU A 24 11.20 -11.61 7.57
C LEU A 24 10.02 -12.60 7.59
N LYS A 25 9.15 -12.54 6.56
CA LYS A 25 8.07 -13.52 6.39
C LYS A 25 8.62 -14.94 6.24
N GLN A 26 9.66 -15.15 5.42
CA GLN A 26 10.32 -16.45 5.26
C GLN A 26 10.94 -16.96 6.57
N ASN A 27 11.44 -16.06 7.40
CA ASN A 27 11.98 -16.37 8.73
C ASN A 27 10.91 -16.56 9.82
N ASN A 28 9.63 -16.54 9.46
CA ASN A 28 8.50 -16.62 10.40
C ASN A 28 8.48 -15.47 11.43
N GLU A 29 8.85 -14.26 11.00
CA GLU A 29 8.85 -13.04 11.81
C GLU A 29 7.80 -12.00 11.31
N PRO A 30 6.51 -12.36 11.20
CA PRO A 30 5.50 -11.51 10.56
C PRO A 30 5.26 -10.18 11.29
N LYS A 31 5.44 -10.14 12.62
CA LYS A 31 5.32 -8.89 13.40
C LYS A 31 6.40 -7.86 13.04
N LYS A 32 7.62 -8.33 12.79
CA LYS A 32 8.72 -7.44 12.34
C LYS A 32 8.47 -6.97 10.92
N ALA A 33 7.97 -7.87 10.05
CA ALA A 33 7.60 -7.52 8.70
C ALA A 33 6.49 -6.44 8.67
N ASP A 34 5.49 -6.58 9.54
CA ASP A 34 4.40 -5.62 9.69
C ASP A 34 4.90 -4.24 10.12
N LEU A 35 5.80 -4.19 11.11
CA LEU A 35 6.44 -2.95 11.56
C LEU A 35 7.19 -2.24 10.42
N GLN A 36 7.92 -2.96 9.57
CA GLN A 36 8.64 -2.38 8.43
C GLN A 36 7.68 -1.72 7.42
N ILE A 37 6.51 -2.31 7.21
CA ILE A 37 5.48 -1.74 6.32
C ILE A 37 4.90 -0.46 6.94
N ASP A 38 4.61 -0.48 8.25
CA ASP A 38 4.07 0.68 8.96
C ASP A 38 5.07 1.84 9.01
N GLU A 39 6.33 1.56 9.33
CA GLU A 39 7.42 2.55 9.31
C GLU A 39 7.59 3.19 7.93
N PHE A 40 7.44 2.41 6.85
CA PHE A 40 7.47 2.98 5.50
C PHE A 40 6.27 3.89 5.25
N GLY A 41 5.06 3.47 5.63
CA GLY A 41 3.85 4.29 5.52
C GLY A 41 3.99 5.64 6.23
N GLU A 42 4.53 5.65 7.45
CA GLU A 42 4.74 6.88 8.20
C GLU A 42 5.83 7.77 7.57
N ASN A 43 6.98 7.18 7.20
CA ASN A 43 8.12 7.97 6.71
C ASN A 43 7.93 8.51 5.28
N PHE A 44 7.21 7.79 4.43
CA PHE A 44 7.12 8.10 3.00
C PHE A 44 5.74 8.60 2.57
N LEU A 45 4.68 8.21 3.27
CA LEU A 45 3.31 8.66 3.00
C LEU A 45 2.74 9.57 4.10
N SER A 46 3.48 9.78 5.21
CA SER A 46 3.00 10.50 6.40
C SER A 46 1.66 9.94 6.89
N LEU A 47 1.51 8.61 6.81
CA LEU A 47 0.26 7.90 7.06
C LEU A 47 0.49 6.76 8.05
N ASN A 48 -0.28 6.75 9.13
CA ASN A 48 -0.34 5.59 10.01
C ASN A 48 -1.32 4.55 9.41
N LEU A 49 -0.78 3.45 8.89
CA LEU A 49 -1.57 2.44 8.18
C LEU A 49 -2.57 1.73 9.08
N ASN A 50 -2.23 1.48 10.34
CA ASN A 50 -3.15 0.82 11.28
C ASN A 50 -4.36 1.71 11.57
N GLN A 51 -4.15 3.00 11.79
CA GLN A 51 -5.25 3.97 11.94
C GLN A 51 -6.11 4.05 10.69
N LEU A 52 -5.50 4.04 9.49
CA LEU A 52 -6.25 4.01 8.24
C LEU A 52 -7.14 2.76 8.17
N ILE A 53 -6.61 1.58 8.48
CA ILE A 53 -7.34 0.30 8.40
C ILE A 53 -8.48 0.24 9.43
N GLU A 54 -8.24 0.71 10.65
CA GLU A 54 -9.25 0.73 11.72
C GLU A 54 -10.39 1.70 11.42
N LYS A 55 -10.05 2.89 10.90
CA LYS A 55 -11.02 3.94 10.58
C LYS A 55 -11.62 3.80 9.19
N TYR A 56 -11.27 2.78 8.41
CA TYR A 56 -11.68 2.70 7.01
C TYR A 56 -13.21 2.62 6.78
N ASN A 57 -14.00 2.26 7.80
CA ASN A 57 -15.46 2.44 7.69
C ASN A 57 -15.88 3.91 7.56
N ASP A 58 -15.04 4.82 8.05
CA ASP A 58 -15.23 6.28 8.10
C ASP A 58 -14.30 7.03 7.12
N SER A 59 -13.15 6.44 6.77
CA SER A 59 -12.12 7.03 5.90
C SER A 59 -12.19 6.50 4.47
N SER A 60 -12.55 7.35 3.53
CA SER A 60 -12.62 7.04 2.10
C SER A 60 -11.38 7.49 1.33
N ILE A 61 -11.20 7.00 0.10
CA ILE A 61 -10.18 7.50 -0.83
C ILE A 61 -10.25 9.03 -1.00
N GLU A 62 -11.45 9.63 -0.93
CA GLU A 62 -11.60 11.08 -0.99
C GLU A 62 -10.91 11.81 0.17
N GLU A 63 -10.87 11.21 1.36
CA GLU A 63 -10.18 11.78 2.52
C GLU A 63 -8.66 11.82 2.28
N LEU A 64 -8.10 10.76 1.69
CA LEU A 64 -6.68 10.71 1.33
C LEU A 64 -6.31 11.80 0.29
N ILE A 65 -7.22 12.10 -0.63
CA ILE A 65 -7.02 13.19 -1.61
C ILE A 65 -7.09 14.55 -0.89
N LYS A 66 -8.13 14.79 -0.10
CA LYS A 66 -8.41 16.10 0.51
C LYS A 66 -7.43 16.47 1.63
N ASN A 67 -7.07 15.51 2.48
CA ASN A 67 -6.30 15.76 3.69
C ASN A 67 -4.79 15.51 3.49
N HIS A 68 -4.41 14.59 2.60
CA HIS A 68 -3.01 14.22 2.40
C HIS A 68 -2.44 14.64 1.03
N ASN A 69 -3.22 15.29 0.17
CA ASN A 69 -2.81 15.68 -1.19
C ASN A 69 -2.24 14.50 -2.00
N PHE A 70 -2.83 13.31 -1.84
CA PHE A 70 -2.35 12.13 -2.55
C PHE A 70 -2.51 12.28 -4.06
N GLU A 71 -1.49 11.82 -4.78
CA GLU A 71 -1.41 11.76 -6.23
C GLU A 71 -1.32 10.28 -6.62
N ILE A 72 -1.41 9.96 -7.91
CA ILE A 72 -1.36 8.58 -8.41
C ILE A 72 -0.19 7.78 -7.83
N THR A 73 1.01 8.37 -7.75
CA THR A 73 2.19 7.70 -7.19
C THR A 73 2.00 7.32 -5.71
N HIS A 74 1.43 8.21 -4.90
CA HIS A 74 1.14 7.94 -3.49
C HIS A 74 0.17 6.75 -3.34
N PHE A 75 -0.86 6.70 -4.20
CA PHE A 75 -1.78 5.57 -4.22
C PHE A 75 -1.14 4.27 -4.67
N LYS A 76 -0.25 4.28 -5.67
CA LYS A 76 0.51 3.09 -6.10
C LYS A 76 1.42 2.55 -4.99
N LEU A 77 2.06 3.44 -4.21
CA LEU A 77 2.84 3.03 -3.05
C LEU A 77 1.92 2.41 -1.98
N LEU A 78 0.81 3.08 -1.66
CA LEU A 78 -0.16 2.57 -0.68
C LEU A 78 -0.75 1.22 -1.10
N GLU A 79 -1.01 1.00 -2.40
CA GLU A 79 -1.45 -0.28 -2.96
C GLU A 79 -0.48 -1.42 -2.59
N GLU A 80 0.82 -1.22 -2.80
CA GLU A 80 1.84 -2.23 -2.48
C GLU A 80 1.94 -2.48 -0.97
N LEU A 81 1.87 -1.43 -0.14
CA LEU A 81 1.94 -1.56 1.32
C LEU A 81 0.75 -2.32 1.87
N LEU A 82 -0.48 -1.93 1.51
CA LEU A 82 -1.70 -2.58 1.99
C LEU A 82 -1.78 -4.04 1.53
N TYR A 83 -1.40 -4.32 0.28
CA TYR A 83 -1.37 -5.68 -0.25
C TYR A 83 -0.38 -6.56 0.52
N HIS A 84 0.86 -6.11 0.74
CA HIS A 84 1.84 -6.89 1.48
C HIS A 84 1.47 -7.05 2.95
N LYS A 85 0.86 -6.03 3.57
CA LYS A 85 0.32 -6.12 4.93
C LYS A 85 -0.79 -7.17 5.01
N TYR A 86 -1.68 -7.22 4.02
CA TYR A 86 -2.71 -8.27 3.94
C TYR A 86 -2.09 -9.66 3.81
N LEU A 87 -1.03 -9.82 3.01
CA LEU A 87 -0.33 -11.11 2.87
C LEU A 87 0.38 -11.58 4.15
N LEU A 88 0.54 -10.71 5.16
CA LEU A 88 1.01 -11.09 6.50
C LEU A 88 -0.14 -11.52 7.42
N ASN A 89 -1.36 -11.03 7.19
CA ASN A 89 -2.55 -11.36 7.97
C ASN A 89 -3.80 -11.48 7.08
N LEU A 90 -3.97 -12.67 6.48
CA LEU A 90 -5.03 -12.98 5.52
C LEU A 90 -6.45 -12.93 6.11
N ASN A 91 -6.57 -12.96 7.44
CA ASN A 91 -7.87 -12.97 8.11
C ASN A 91 -8.45 -11.56 8.34
N ASN A 92 -7.67 -10.50 8.09
CA ASN A 92 -8.11 -9.13 8.31
C ASN A 92 -9.00 -8.63 7.15
N GLN A 93 -10.32 -8.72 7.33
CA GLN A 93 -11.31 -8.33 6.32
C GLN A 93 -11.34 -6.82 6.05
N ASN A 94 -11.09 -5.98 7.06
CA ASN A 94 -11.02 -4.54 6.85
C ASN A 94 -9.86 -4.18 5.93
N LEU A 95 -8.68 -4.76 6.19
CA LEU A 95 -7.50 -4.61 5.37
C LEU A 95 -7.71 -5.14 3.95
N LYS A 96 -8.37 -6.30 3.81
CA LYS A 96 -8.75 -6.84 2.50
C LYS A 96 -9.63 -5.86 1.72
N ARG A 97 -10.66 -5.31 2.35
CA ARG A 97 -11.62 -4.40 1.73
C ARG A 97 -10.97 -3.09 1.27
N ILE A 98 -10.18 -2.44 2.12
CA ILE A 98 -9.46 -1.21 1.73
C ILE A 98 -8.47 -1.45 0.61
N THR A 99 -7.76 -2.58 0.65
CA THR A 99 -6.84 -2.98 -0.42
C THR A 99 -7.59 -3.09 -1.75
N LEU A 100 -8.75 -3.76 -1.75
CA LEU A 100 -9.59 -3.90 -2.94
C LEU A 100 -10.16 -2.57 -3.44
N GLU A 101 -10.69 -1.71 -2.57
CA GLU A 101 -11.21 -0.40 -2.99
C GLU A 101 -10.10 0.44 -3.63
N LEU A 102 -8.92 0.49 -3.01
CA LEU A 102 -7.78 1.23 -3.55
C LEU A 102 -7.34 0.68 -4.92
N MET A 103 -7.25 -0.64 -5.07
CA MET A 103 -6.90 -1.27 -6.35
C MET A 103 -7.95 -0.92 -7.41
N ASN A 104 -9.24 -1.05 -7.10
CA ASN A 104 -10.31 -0.71 -8.03
C ASN A 104 -10.29 0.78 -8.41
N TYR A 105 -10.08 1.68 -7.45
CA TYR A 105 -9.90 3.10 -7.75
C TYR A 105 -8.73 3.35 -8.70
N LEU A 106 -7.58 2.73 -8.45
CA LEU A 106 -6.41 2.82 -9.33
C LEU A 106 -6.69 2.28 -10.73
N THR A 107 -7.51 1.24 -10.91
CA THR A 107 -7.88 0.77 -12.27
C THR A 107 -8.64 1.80 -13.08
N ILE A 108 -9.31 2.75 -12.42
CA ILE A 108 -10.09 3.82 -13.08
C ILE A 108 -9.19 5.00 -13.44
N ILE A 109 -8.28 5.40 -12.53
CA ILE A 109 -7.52 6.65 -12.66
C ILE A 109 -6.12 6.46 -13.28
N ASP A 110 -5.56 5.25 -13.20
CA ASP A 110 -4.26 4.93 -13.79
C ASP A 110 -4.44 4.66 -15.28
N LYS A 111 -3.92 5.54 -16.12
CA LYS A 111 -3.98 5.39 -17.57
C LYS A 111 -3.17 4.20 -18.08
N ASP A 112 -2.21 3.75 -17.28
CA ASP A 112 -1.38 2.60 -17.59
C ASP A 112 -2.05 1.32 -17.07
N PHE A 113 -2.30 0.38 -17.99
CA PHE A 113 -2.84 -0.92 -17.62
C PHE A 113 -1.83 -1.70 -16.76
N SER A 114 -2.28 -2.18 -15.60
CA SER A 114 -1.49 -3.04 -14.71
C SER A 114 -2.06 -4.45 -14.66
N PHE A 115 -1.40 -5.40 -15.33
CA PHE A 115 -1.77 -6.81 -15.29
C PHE A 115 -1.75 -7.36 -13.86
N ASN A 116 -0.70 -7.03 -13.10
CA ASN A 116 -0.55 -7.47 -11.71
C ASN A 116 -1.72 -7.04 -10.82
N ARG A 117 -2.21 -5.80 -11.00
CA ARG A 117 -3.35 -5.29 -10.23
C ARG A 117 -4.61 -6.09 -10.50
N ILE A 118 -4.93 -6.34 -11.77
CA ILE A 118 -6.09 -7.15 -12.15
C ILE A 118 -5.98 -8.57 -11.60
N THR A 119 -4.79 -9.19 -11.68
CA THR A 119 -4.57 -10.52 -11.08
C THR A 119 -4.78 -10.50 -9.57
N ARG A 120 -4.26 -9.50 -8.85
CA ARG A 120 -4.43 -9.37 -7.40
C ARG A 120 -5.88 -9.13 -7.00
N ILE A 121 -6.62 -8.28 -7.73
CA ILE A 121 -8.06 -8.09 -7.52
C ILE A 121 -8.80 -9.43 -7.64
N ASN A 122 -8.52 -10.22 -8.68
CA ASN A 122 -9.15 -11.52 -8.88
C ASN A 122 -8.78 -12.55 -7.82
N GLN A 123 -7.59 -12.46 -7.21
CA GLN A 123 -7.19 -13.33 -6.09
C GLN A 123 -7.85 -12.94 -4.77
N LEU A 124 -8.18 -11.66 -4.62
CA LEU A 124 -8.78 -11.11 -3.41
C LEU A 124 -10.31 -11.10 -3.48
N THR A 125 -10.94 -11.21 -4.65
CA THR A 125 -12.40 -11.26 -4.81
C THR A 125 -12.90 -12.68 -4.64
#